data_AF-A0A914LWE6-F1
#
_entry.id   AF-A0A914LWE6-F1
#
_cell.length_a   1.000
_cell.length_b   1.000
_cell.length_c   1.000
_cell.angle_alpha   90.00
_cell.angle_beta   90.00
_cell.angle_gamma   90.00
#
_symmetry.space_group_name_H-M   'P 1'
#
loop_
_entity.id
_entity.type
_entity.pdbx_description
1 polymer ?
#
loop_
_entity_poly.entity_id
_entity_poly.type
_entity_poly.pdbx_seq_one_letter_code
_entity_poly.pdbx_strand_id
1 'polypeptide(L)'
;MSVAKLLLKPLQMKNLFETNFIDVSAAQNIGRLLAHRCAMAGIKYITSGITPEELEGSKRRSAFIKALEESGIILFEPESIPHTHLNDPHLTWEPFPFKHTHDDKLDELDLELEPGKGANFCF
;
A
#
# COMPACT_ATOMS: atom_id res chain seq x y z
N MET A 1 -31.03 3.83 -4.87
CA MET A 1 -30.16 3.00 -4.01
C MET A 1 -29.46 2.00 -4.90
N SER A 2 -28.20 2.28 -5.23
CA SER A 2 -27.45 1.53 -6.25
C SER A 2 -26.95 0.19 -5.69
N VAL A 3 -27.33 -0.89 -6.37
CA VAL A 3 -27.07 -2.30 -6.03
C VAL A 3 -25.57 -2.62 -5.91
N ALA A 4 -24.71 -1.77 -6.49
CA ALA A 4 -23.25 -1.88 -6.38
C ALA A 4 -22.72 -1.60 -4.96
N LYS A 5 -23.45 -0.84 -4.13
CA LYS A 5 -23.02 -0.51 -2.76
C LYS A 5 -23.21 -1.67 -1.76
N LEU A 6 -23.93 -2.73 -2.17
CA LEU A 6 -24.21 -3.91 -1.33
C LEU A 6 -23.30 -5.11 -1.64
N LEU A 7 -22.65 -5.16 -2.80
CA LEU A 7 -21.79 -6.29 -3.22
C LEU A 7 -20.32 -6.13 -2.83
N LEU A 8 -19.90 -4.91 -2.47
CA LEU A 8 -18.55 -4.58 -2.03
C LEU A 8 -18.59 -3.99 -0.62
N LYS A 9 -19.02 -4.80 0.37
CA LYS A 9 -18.36 -4.66 1.67
C LYS A 9 -16.88 -4.91 1.39
N PRO A 10 -15.98 -4.01 1.81
CA PRO A 10 -14.59 -3.98 1.33
C PRO A 10 -14.01 -5.38 1.40
N LEU A 11 -13.26 -5.78 0.36
CA LEU A 11 -12.43 -6.98 0.32
C LEU A 11 -11.48 -7.01 1.55
N GLN A 12 -12.02 -7.36 2.71
CA GLN A 12 -11.28 -7.60 3.94
C GLN A 12 -10.71 -9.01 3.81
N MET A 13 -9.68 -9.16 2.96
CA MET A 13 -8.90 -10.40 2.88
C MET A 13 -8.43 -10.87 4.26
N LYS A 14 -8.25 -9.93 5.20
CA LYS A 14 -7.97 -10.19 6.62
C LYS A 14 -8.94 -11.22 7.23
N ASN A 15 -10.25 -11.07 6.98
CA ASN A 15 -11.27 -11.94 7.58
C ASN A 15 -11.36 -13.32 6.92
N LEU A 16 -10.99 -13.47 5.64
CA LEU A 16 -10.97 -14.80 5.00
C LEU A 16 -9.80 -15.64 5.51
N PHE A 17 -8.64 -15.03 5.74
CA PHE A 17 -7.47 -15.73 6.26
C PHE A 17 -7.53 -16.02 7.76
N GLU A 18 -8.35 -15.28 8.50
CA GLU A 18 -8.59 -15.53 9.94
C GLU A 18 -9.64 -16.64 10.17
N THR A 19 -10.34 -17.10 9.13
CA THR A 19 -11.11 -18.33 9.23
C THR A 19 -10.15 -19.52 9.36
N ASN A 20 -10.17 -20.17 10.52
CA ASN A 20 -9.46 -21.41 10.74
C ASN A 20 -10.06 -22.50 9.83
N PHE A 21 -9.46 -22.69 8.65
CA PHE A 21 -9.78 -23.87 7.84
C PHE A 21 -9.37 -25.11 8.63
N ILE A 22 -10.30 -26.03 8.85
CA ILE A 22 -10.02 -27.28 9.54
C ILE A 22 -9.12 -28.15 8.66
N ASP A 23 -9.38 -28.14 7.35
CA ASP A 23 -8.74 -28.98 6.34
C ASP A 23 -8.04 -28.20 5.23
N VAL A 24 -6.99 -28.82 4.67
CA VAL A 24 -6.21 -28.26 3.55
C VAL A 24 -7.04 -28.23 2.25
N SER A 25 -7.88 -29.25 2.03
CA SER A 25 -8.77 -29.33 0.86
C SER A 25 -9.82 -28.22 0.87
N ALA A 26 -10.36 -27.89 2.04
CA ALA A 26 -11.31 -26.79 2.22
C ALA A 26 -10.66 -25.45 1.85
N ALA A 27 -9.44 -25.20 2.34
CA ALA A 27 -8.67 -24.01 1.98
C ALA A 27 -8.44 -23.91 0.47
N GLN A 28 -8.06 -25.01 -0.19
CA GLN A 28 -7.83 -25.04 -1.64
C GLN A 28 -9.11 -24.72 -2.44
N ASN A 29 -10.25 -25.31 -2.06
CA ASN A 29 -11.53 -25.08 -2.74
C ASN A 29 -12.02 -23.64 -2.59
N ILE A 30 -11.83 -23.04 -1.41
CA ILE A 30 -12.19 -21.64 -1.18
C ILE A 30 -11.29 -20.71 -1.99
N GLY A 31 -9.99 -21.01 -2.11
CA GLY A 31 -9.08 -20.29 -3.01
C GLY A 31 -9.58 -20.30 -4.46
N ARG A 32 -9.96 -21.47 -4.98
CA ARG A 32 -10.51 -21.60 -6.34
C ARG A 32 -11.82 -20.82 -6.52
N LEU A 33 -12.73 -20.90 -5.54
CA LEU A 33 -14.00 -20.17 -5.60
C LEU A 33 -13.79 -18.66 -5.57
N LEU A 34 -12.89 -18.18 -4.73
CA LEU A 34 -12.53 -16.76 -4.66
C LEU A 34 -11.97 -16.31 -6.01
N ALA A 35 -11.02 -17.07 -6.56
CA ALA A 35 -10.41 -16.69 -7.82
C ALA A 35 -11.39 -16.65 -8.99
N HIS A 36 -12.31 -17.61 -9.05
CA HIS A 36 -13.39 -17.61 -10.04
C HIS A 36 -14.25 -16.34 -9.93
N ARG A 37 -14.62 -15.94 -8.70
CA ARG A 37 -15.40 -14.71 -8.49
C ARG A 37 -14.62 -13.45 -8.83
N CYS A 38 -13.32 -13.41 -8.54
CA CYS A 38 -12.43 -12.32 -8.93
C CYS A 38 -12.33 -12.22 -10.46
N ALA A 39 -12.19 -13.34 -11.17
CA ALA A 39 -12.17 -13.39 -12.62
C ALA A 39 -13.49 -12.87 -13.23
N MET A 40 -14.64 -13.26 -12.66
CA MET A 40 -15.95 -12.72 -13.07
C MET A 40 -16.07 -11.21 -12.85
N ALA A 41 -15.41 -10.68 -11.81
CA ALA A 41 -15.35 -9.25 -11.52
C ALA A 41 -14.28 -8.51 -12.34
N GLY A 42 -13.47 -9.20 -13.16
CA GLY A 42 -12.36 -8.62 -13.90
C GLY A 42 -11.13 -8.28 -13.05
N ILE A 43 -11.05 -8.81 -11.83
CA ILE A 43 -9.93 -8.59 -10.91
C ILE A 43 -8.83 -9.61 -11.22
N LYS A 44 -7.67 -9.11 -11.65
CA LYS A 44 -6.50 -9.93 -12.03
C LYS A 44 -5.36 -9.88 -11.01
N TYR A 45 -5.25 -8.80 -10.26
CA TYR A 45 -4.16 -8.53 -9.33
C TYR A 45 -4.69 -8.50 -7.89
N ILE A 46 -4.01 -9.19 -6.97
CA ILE A 46 -4.37 -9.25 -5.56
C ILE A 46 -3.08 -9.24 -4.74
N THR A 47 -2.96 -8.36 -3.75
CA THR A 47 -1.82 -8.38 -2.81
C THR A 47 -2.24 -9.04 -1.50
N SER A 48 -1.53 -10.07 -1.08
CA SER A 48 -1.71 -10.68 0.25
C SER A 48 -0.80 -10.02 1.28
N GLY A 49 -1.33 -9.64 2.44
CA GLY A 49 -0.54 -9.12 3.57
C GLY A 49 0.09 -10.21 4.45
N ILE A 50 0.39 -11.38 3.90
CA ILE A 50 0.92 -12.53 4.64
C ILE A 50 2.44 -12.45 4.62
N THR A 51 3.07 -12.59 5.79
CA THR A 51 4.52 -12.67 5.85
C THR A 51 5.00 -14.05 5.35
N PRO A 52 6.19 -14.15 4.76
CA PRO A 52 6.72 -15.44 4.29
C PRO A 52 6.81 -16.48 5.43
N GLU A 53 7.10 -16.03 6.65
CA GLU A 53 7.16 -16.88 7.85
C GLU A 53 5.81 -17.54 8.17
N GLU A 54 4.70 -16.80 8.00
CA GLU A 54 3.35 -17.32 8.24
C GLU A 54 2.90 -18.32 7.17
N LEU A 55 3.47 -18.24 5.97
CA LEU A 55 3.21 -19.14 4.85
C LEU A 55 3.92 -20.48 5.05
N GLU A 56 5.17 -20.46 5.53
CA GLU A 56 5.95 -21.65 5.85
C GLU A 56 5.37 -22.42 7.04
N GLY A 57 4.83 -21.70 8.03
CA GLY A 57 4.23 -22.29 9.23
C GLY A 57 2.91 -23.05 8.99
N SER A 58 2.22 -22.84 7.86
CA SER A 58 0.87 -23.40 7.65
C SER A 58 0.63 -23.94 6.24
N LYS A 59 0.51 -25.28 6.13
CA LYS A 59 0.13 -26.00 4.90
C LYS A 59 -1.20 -25.55 4.30
N ARG A 60 -2.10 -25.02 5.13
CA ARG A 60 -3.43 -24.56 4.68
C ARG A 60 -3.32 -23.24 3.90
N ARG A 61 -2.50 -22.32 4.41
CA ARG A 61 -2.26 -21.02 3.77
C ARG A 61 -1.53 -21.20 2.44
N SER A 62 -0.52 -22.07 2.41
CA SER A 62 0.18 -22.38 1.16
C SER A 62 -0.72 -23.03 0.11
N ALA A 63 -1.60 -23.96 0.51
CA ALA A 63 -2.58 -24.56 -0.41
C ALA A 63 -3.60 -23.54 -0.94
N PHE A 64 -4.02 -22.58 -0.12
CA PHE A 64 -4.91 -21.49 -0.55
C PHE A 64 -4.24 -20.57 -1.57
N ILE A 65 -3.02 -20.12 -1.27
CA ILE A 65 -2.23 -19.24 -2.15
C ILE A 65 -1.96 -19.92 -3.50
N LYS A 66 -1.52 -21.18 -3.46
CA LYS A 66 -1.29 -21.97 -4.67
C LYS A 66 -2.56 -22.12 -5.51
N ALA A 67 -3.73 -22.27 -4.89
CA ALA A 67 -4.99 -22.34 -5.61
C ALA A 67 -5.35 -21.04 -6.35
N LEU A 68 -4.97 -19.87 -5.80
CA LEU A 68 -5.14 -18.57 -6.46
C LEU A 68 -4.22 -18.43 -7.67
N GLU A 69 -2.96 -18.85 -7.54
CA GLU A 69 -2.00 -18.82 -8.65
C GLU A 69 -2.41 -19.79 -9.78
N GLU A 70 -2.82 -21.02 -9.43
CA GLU A 70 -3.32 -22.02 -10.39
C GLU A 70 -4.54 -21.54 -11.19
N SER A 71 -5.33 -20.63 -10.63
CA SER A 71 -6.53 -20.07 -11.27
C SER A 71 -6.26 -18.77 -12.05
N GLY A 72 -5.00 -18.34 -12.13
CA GLY A 72 -4.57 -17.23 -12.99
C GLY A 72 -4.60 -15.86 -12.33
N ILE A 73 -4.71 -15.80 -11.00
CA ILE A 73 -4.57 -14.55 -10.24
C ILE A 73 -3.10 -14.24 -10.01
N ILE A 74 -2.73 -12.99 -10.23
CA ILE A 74 -1.38 -12.48 -10.00
C ILE A 74 -1.34 -11.91 -8.59
N LEU A 75 -0.46 -12.45 -7.74
CA LEU A 75 -0.34 -12.08 -6.32
C LEU A 75 0.49 -10.81 -6.06
N PHE A 76 0.70 -10.01 -7.10
CA PHE A 76 1.48 -8.79 -7.07
C PHE A 76 0.70 -7.70 -7.77
N GLU A 77 0.54 -6.56 -7.11
CA GLU A 77 -0.05 -5.35 -7.69
C GLU A 77 1.05 -4.55 -8.40
N PRO A 78 0.84 -4.12 -9.66
CA PRO A 78 1.80 -3.28 -10.36
C PRO A 78 1.97 -1.94 -9.62
N GLU A 79 3.17 -1.36 -9.74
CA GLU A 79 3.44 -0.05 -9.13
C GLU A 79 2.49 1.01 -9.68
N SER A 80 2.02 1.87 -8.77
CA SER A 80 1.20 3.02 -9.16
C SER A 80 2.03 3.95 -10.05
N ILE A 81 1.47 4.31 -11.20
CA ILE A 81 2.09 5.32 -12.06
C ILE A 81 2.06 6.65 -11.30
N PRO A 82 3.20 7.34 -11.12
CA PRO A 82 3.22 8.62 -10.43
C PRO A 82 2.41 9.65 -11.23
N HIS A 83 1.64 10.47 -10.50
CA HIS A 83 1.00 11.64 -11.08
C HIS A 83 2.09 12.64 -11.44
N THR A 84 2.22 12.91 -12.74
CA THR A 84 3.14 13.90 -13.30
C THR A 84 2.36 14.81 -14.23
N HIS A 85 2.87 15.99 -14.53
CA HIS A 85 2.25 16.93 -15.46
C HIS A 85 1.97 16.32 -16.84
N LEU A 86 2.72 15.30 -17.24
CA LEU A 86 2.52 14.56 -18.49
C LEU A 86 1.31 13.61 -18.45
N ASN A 87 0.97 13.09 -17.27
CA ASN A 87 -0.06 12.07 -17.07
C ASN A 87 -1.38 12.66 -16.56
N ASP A 88 -1.35 13.83 -15.90
CA ASP A 88 -2.52 14.48 -15.33
C ASP A 88 -2.62 15.96 -15.78
N PRO A 89 -3.55 16.29 -16.70
CA PRO A 89 -3.79 17.67 -17.14
C PRO A 89 -4.24 18.62 -16.03
N HIS A 90 -4.72 18.10 -14.90
CA HIS A 90 -5.14 18.90 -13.75
C HIS A 90 -4.01 19.14 -12.74
N LEU A 91 -2.84 18.54 -12.94
CA LEU A 91 -1.68 18.74 -12.09
C LEU A 91 -0.87 19.96 -12.55
N THR A 92 -1.23 21.14 -12.05
CA THR A 92 -0.57 22.42 -12.39
C THR A 92 0.73 22.68 -11.60
N TRP A 93 0.97 21.93 -10.52
CA TRP A 93 2.11 22.16 -9.63
C TRP A 93 2.86 20.87 -9.34
N GLU A 94 4.16 20.88 -9.61
CA GLU A 94 5.10 19.85 -9.18
C GLU A 94 6.01 20.45 -8.11
N PRO A 95 6.32 19.70 -7.02
CA PRO A 95 7.30 20.15 -6.06
C PRO A 95 8.62 20.39 -6.77
N PHE A 96 9.07 21.65 -6.81
CA PHE A 96 10.41 21.94 -7.26
C PHE A 96 11.39 21.19 -6.33
N PRO A 97 12.41 20.48 -6.85
CA PRO A 97 13.38 19.80 -6.01
C PRO A 97 14.24 20.85 -5.29
N PHE A 98 13.71 21.35 -4.18
CA PHE A 98 14.33 22.39 -3.38
C PHE A 98 15.48 21.75 -2.61
N LYS A 99 16.70 21.88 -3.15
CA LYS A 99 17.91 21.55 -2.42
C LYS A 99 18.23 22.73 -1.52
N HIS A 100 17.90 22.61 -0.25
CA HIS A 100 18.29 23.62 0.73
C HIS A 100 19.82 23.63 0.80
N THR A 101 20.43 24.70 0.30
CA THR A 101 21.87 24.96 0.43
C THR A 101 22.12 25.71 1.74
N HIS A 102 23.33 25.57 2.31
CA HIS A 102 23.69 26.26 3.56
C HIS A 102 23.50 27.79 3.46
N ASP A 103 23.62 28.35 2.26
CA ASP A 103 23.47 29.78 1.99
C ASP A 103 22.03 30.32 2.16
N ASP A 104 21.01 29.45 2.16
CA ASP A 104 19.58 29.79 2.35
C ASP A 104 19.21 30.08 3.82
N LYS A 105 20.17 30.00 4.75
CA LYS A 105 19.97 30.24 6.19
C LYS A 105 20.70 31.48 6.71
N LEU A 106 21.37 32.24 5.84
CA LEU A 106 22.17 33.39 6.27
C LEU A 106 21.31 34.60 6.68
N ASP A 107 20.04 34.60 6.28
CA ASP A 107 19.01 35.57 6.59
C ASP A 107 18.44 35.45 8.03
N GLU A 108 18.71 34.34 8.74
CA GLU A 108 18.39 34.21 10.16
C GLU A 108 19.44 34.88 11.08
N LEU A 109 20.68 35.10 10.60
CA LEU A 109 21.78 35.70 11.38
C LEU A 109 21.74 37.23 11.39
N ASP A 110 21.11 37.86 10.40
CA ASP A 110 21.02 39.33 10.29
C ASP A 110 19.98 39.93 11.25
N LEU A 111 19.05 39.11 11.77
CA LEU A 111 18.02 39.54 12.74
C LEU A 111 18.50 39.54 14.20
N GLU A 112 19.65 38.93 14.50
CA GLU A 112 20.23 38.93 15.85
C GLU A 112 21.15 40.12 16.12
N LEU A 113 21.50 40.89 15.09
CA LEU A 113 22.36 42.07 15.18
C LEU A 113 21.55 43.37 15.36
N GLU A 114 20.59 43.36 16.27
CA GLU A 114 20.09 44.60 16.86
C GLU A 114 21.17 45.18 17.79
N PRO A 115 21.65 46.42 17.57
CA PRO A 115 22.72 47.01 18.38
C PRO A 115 22.17 47.36 19.78
N GLY A 116 22.24 46.42 20.72
CA GLY A 116 21.87 46.73 22.11
C GLY A 116 21.78 45.63 23.15
N LYS A 117 21.88 44.33 22.81
CA LYS A 117 21.85 43.27 23.83
C LYS A 117 23.17 42.51 23.88
N GLY A 118 24.00 42.94 24.83
CA GLY A 118 25.24 42.29 25.19
C GLY A 118 25.05 40.81 25.52
N ALA A 119 26.02 40.04 25.05
CA ALA A 119 26.21 38.65 25.40
C ALA A 119 26.30 38.46 26.92
N ASN A 120 25.51 37.52 27.46
CA ASN A 120 25.81 36.85 28.72
C ASN A 120 25.95 35.37 28.41
N PHE A 121 27.14 34.97 27.99
CA PHE A 121 27.57 33.57 28.08
C PHE A 121 28.03 33.34 29.52
N CYS A 122 27.19 32.69 30.32
CA CYS A 122 27.65 32.02 31.54
C CYS A 122 28.19 30.64 31.14
N PHE A 123 29.44 30.38 31.50
CA PHE A 123 30.12 29.08 31.41
C PHE A 123 29.48 28.04 32.34
#